data_AF-A5GMD7-F1
#
_entry.id   AF-A5GMD7-F1
#
_cell.length_a   1.000
_cell.length_b   1.000
_cell.length_c   1.000
_cell.angle_alpha   90.00
_cell.angle_beta   90.00
_cell.angle_gamma   90.00
#
_symmetry.space_group_name_H-M   'P 1'
#
loop_
_entity.id
_entity.type
_entity.pdbx_description
1 polymer ?
#
loop_
_entity_poly.entity_id
_entity_poly.type
_entity_poly.pdbx_seq_one_letter_code
_entity_poly.pdbx_strand_id
1 'polypeptide(L)'
;MDKALKALHLHHGQQGWGHGLGRSWRDLPPAVAEALAARVADLEGGLLVLDALYVLTRYPDSRPEGAPTDHFGCLQSSEALHHARTLVEAIRLAMAEARASAG
;
A
#
# COMPACT_ATOMS: atom_id res chain seq x y z
N MET A 1 -4.70 -1.31 3.24
CA MET A 1 -3.62 -0.45 2.75
C MET A 1 -4.06 0.97 2.45
N ASP A 2 -5.12 1.16 1.64
CA ASP A 2 -5.65 2.48 1.23
C ASP A 2 -5.74 3.52 2.36
N LYS A 3 -6.27 3.12 3.54
CA LYS A 3 -6.35 4.00 4.72
C LYS A 3 -4.99 4.49 5.23
N ALA A 4 -3.94 3.67 5.15
CA ALA A 4 -2.61 4.02 5.63
C ALA A 4 -1.95 5.08 4.73
N LEU A 5 -2.02 4.92 3.41
CA LEU A 5 -1.55 5.94 2.47
C LEU A 5 -2.36 7.25 2.61
N LYS A 6 -3.68 7.16 2.78
CA LYS A 6 -4.51 8.34 3.06
C LYS A 6 -4.11 9.06 4.34
N ALA A 7 -3.79 8.32 5.40
CA ALA A 7 -3.28 8.91 6.63
C ALA A 7 -1.94 9.63 6.44
N LEU A 8 -1.05 9.06 5.60
CA LEU A 8 0.22 9.68 5.24
C LEU A 8 0.03 10.98 4.45
N HIS A 9 -0.85 11.00 3.45
CA HIS A 9 -1.21 12.24 2.74
C HIS A 9 -1.74 13.30 3.70
N LEU A 10 -2.68 12.94 4.57
CA LEU A 10 -3.26 13.85 5.56
C LEU A 10 -2.19 14.40 6.51
N HIS A 11 -1.20 13.58 6.89
CA HIS A 11 -0.09 14.01 7.73
C HIS A 11 0.76 15.11 7.07
N HIS A 12 0.90 15.08 5.75
CA HIS A 12 1.58 16.11 4.96
C HIS A 12 0.64 17.19 4.40
N GLY A 13 -0.59 17.30 4.92
CA GLY A 13 -1.56 18.33 4.51
C GLY A 13 -2.16 18.12 3.11
N GLN A 14 -2.00 16.94 2.52
CA GLN A 14 -2.58 16.56 1.23
C GLN A 14 -3.91 15.82 1.41
N GLN A 15 -4.81 15.97 0.43
CA GLN A 15 -6.02 15.15 0.34
C GLN A 15 -5.76 13.95 -0.57
N GLY A 16 -5.78 12.73 -0.03
CA GLY A 16 -5.59 11.50 -0.80
C GLY A 16 -6.90 11.04 -1.47
N TRP A 17 -7.02 11.18 -2.79
CA TRP A 17 -8.20 10.77 -3.56
C TRP A 17 -7.93 9.52 -4.42
N GLY A 18 -8.92 8.61 -4.47
CA GLY A 18 -8.90 7.39 -5.30
C GLY A 18 -8.74 6.08 -4.51
N HIS A 19 -8.61 4.98 -5.25
CA HIS A 19 -8.45 3.61 -4.72
C HIS A 19 -7.15 2.91 -5.15
N GLY A 20 -6.43 3.44 -6.14
CA GLY A 20 -5.18 2.84 -6.61
C GLY A 20 -4.01 3.22 -5.72
N LEU A 21 -3.41 2.25 -5.05
CA LEU A 21 -2.27 2.43 -4.17
C LEU A 21 -1.07 2.97 -4.96
N GLY A 22 -0.84 2.50 -6.19
CA GLY A 22 0.22 3.00 -7.06
C GLY A 22 0.05 4.47 -7.47
N ARG A 23 -1.20 4.96 -7.61
CA ARG A 23 -1.43 6.40 -7.86
C ARG A 23 -1.19 7.22 -6.59
N SER A 24 -1.76 6.79 -5.47
CA SER A 24 -1.55 7.45 -4.17
C SER A 24 -0.06 7.55 -3.83
N TRP A 25 0.71 6.50 -4.12
CA TRP A 25 2.17 6.50 -4.01
C TRP A 25 2.84 7.62 -4.81
N ARG A 26 2.53 7.73 -6.12
CA ARG A 26 3.12 8.75 -7.00
C ARG A 26 2.75 10.19 -6.63
N ASP A 27 1.63 10.37 -5.94
CA ASP A 27 1.15 11.68 -5.51
C ASP A 27 1.80 12.14 -4.18
N LEU A 28 2.64 11.31 -3.54
CA LEU A 28 3.37 11.68 -2.33
C LEU A 28 4.45 12.74 -2.61
N PRO A 29 4.77 13.61 -1.64
CA PRO A 29 5.91 14.51 -1.76
C PRO A 29 7.20 13.70 -1.97
N PRO A 30 8.12 14.12 -2.85
CA PRO A 30 9.32 13.35 -3.20
C PRO A 30 10.14 12.90 -1.99
N ALA A 31 10.37 13.78 -1.02
CA ALA A 31 11.12 13.48 0.20
C ALA A 31 10.45 12.38 1.06
N VAL A 32 9.12 12.33 1.07
CA VAL A 32 8.35 11.32 1.81
C VAL A 32 8.41 9.98 1.09
N ALA A 33 8.26 10.00 -0.24
CA ALA A 33 8.39 8.81 -1.08
C ALA A 33 9.80 8.20 -0.94
N GLU A 34 10.86 9.02 -1.01
CA GLU A 34 12.24 8.55 -0.86
C GLU A 34 12.48 7.90 0.52
N ALA A 35 11.99 8.53 1.60
CA ALA A 35 12.10 7.97 2.95
C ALA A 35 11.38 6.63 3.10
N LEU A 36 10.23 6.45 2.43
CA LEU A 36 9.49 5.19 2.42
C LEU A 36 10.18 4.12 1.57
N ALA A 37 10.65 4.47 0.37
CA ALA A 37 11.36 3.56 -0.52
C ALA A 37 12.65 3.03 0.10
N ALA A 38 13.34 3.84 0.91
CA ALA A 38 14.52 3.40 1.66
C ALA A 38 14.22 2.35 2.75
N ARG A 39 12.97 2.23 3.21
CA ARG A 39 12.55 1.35 4.31
C ARG A 39 11.90 0.05 3.87
N VAL A 40 11.41 0.01 2.63
CA VAL A 40 10.64 -1.11 2.10
C VAL A 40 11.33 -1.60 0.84
N ALA A 41 11.95 -2.78 0.92
CA ALA A 41 12.49 -3.45 -0.25
C ALA A 41 11.37 -3.74 -1.25
N ASP A 42 11.62 -3.43 -2.54
CA ASP A 42 10.67 -3.58 -3.64
C ASP A 42 9.27 -3.02 -3.33
N LEU A 43 9.22 -1.78 -2.83
CA LEU A 43 7.97 -1.10 -2.47
C LEU A 43 6.99 -1.06 -3.64
N GLU A 44 7.45 -0.77 -4.86
CA GLU A 44 6.58 -0.72 -6.04
C GLU A 44 6.02 -2.10 -6.41
N GLY A 45 6.82 -3.16 -6.34
CA GLY A 45 6.34 -4.54 -6.51
C GLY A 45 5.27 -4.91 -5.47
N GLY A 46 5.52 -4.58 -4.20
CA GLY A 46 4.55 -4.79 -3.12
C GLY A 46 3.24 -4.02 -3.34
N LEU A 47 3.31 -2.77 -3.80
CA LEU A 47 2.12 -1.97 -4.14
C LEU A 47 1.32 -2.59 -5.29
N LEU A 48 2.00 -3.08 -6.34
CA LEU A 48 1.36 -3.75 -7.46
C LEU A 48 0.63 -5.03 -7.03
N VAL A 49 1.26 -5.84 -6.18
CA VAL A 49 0.63 -7.05 -5.61
C VAL A 49 -0.65 -6.68 -4.85
N LEU A 50 -0.59 -5.66 -4.01
CA LEU A 50 -1.73 -5.23 -3.20
C LEU A 50 -2.85 -4.57 -4.03
N ASP A 51 -2.51 -3.82 -5.08
CA ASP A 51 -3.48 -3.26 -6.02
C ASP A 51 -4.19 -4.35 -6.83
N ALA A 52 -3.46 -5.38 -7.27
CA ALA A 52 -4.06 -6.52 -7.97
C ALA A 52 -5.10 -7.23 -7.09
N LEU A 53 -4.82 -7.38 -5.79
CA LEU A 53 -5.77 -7.98 -4.85
C LEU A 53 -7.04 -7.15 -4.68
N TYR A 54 -6.96 -5.82 -4.74
CA TYR A 54 -8.14 -4.96 -4.63
C TYR A 54 -9.17 -5.24 -5.73
N VAL A 55 -8.73 -5.51 -6.96
CA VAL A 55 -9.61 -5.85 -8.09
C VAL A 55 -10.06 -7.31 -8.02
N LEU A 56 -9.10 -8.23 -7.85
CA LEU A 56 -9.33 -9.68 -7.95
C LEU A 56 -10.20 -10.26 -6.82
N THR A 57 -10.24 -9.61 -5.66
CA THR A 57 -11.06 -10.07 -4.52
C THR A 57 -12.47 -9.48 -4.50
N ARG A 58 -12.76 -8.51 -5.37
CA ARG A 58 -14.01 -7.72 -5.35
C ARG A 58 -14.92 -7.96 -6.55
N TYR A 59 -14.35 -8.30 -7.69
CA TYR A 59 -15.11 -8.49 -8.93
C TYR A 59 -15.01 -9.95 -9.37
N PRO A 60 -16.08 -10.75 -9.23
CA PRO A 60 -16.09 -12.16 -9.64
C PRO A 60 -15.70 -12.35 -11.11
N ASP A 61 -16.07 -11.40 -11.98
CA ASP A 61 -15.82 -11.44 -13.42
C ASP A 61 -14.38 -11.11 -13.82
N SER A 62 -13.50 -10.84 -12.85
CA SER A 62 -12.10 -10.49 -13.13
C SER A 62 -11.20 -11.69 -13.45
N ARG A 63 -11.76 -12.91 -13.53
CA ARG A 63 -11.07 -14.11 -14.01
C ARG A 63 -11.93 -14.91 -15.00
N PRO A 64 -11.32 -15.53 -16.02
CA PRO A 64 -12.04 -16.25 -17.06
C PRO A 64 -12.78 -17.51 -16.57
N GLU A 65 -12.33 -18.17 -15.49
CA GLU A 65 -12.96 -19.38 -14.91
C GLU A 65 -12.59 -19.58 -13.41
N GLY A 66 -13.48 -20.21 -12.63
CA GLY A 66 -13.26 -20.61 -11.21
C GLY A 66 -13.71 -19.59 -10.15
N ALA A 67 -13.95 -20.06 -8.92
CA ALA A 67 -14.32 -19.19 -7.79
C ALA A 67 -13.08 -18.42 -7.26
N PRO A 68 -13.22 -17.22 -6.68
CA PRO A 68 -12.09 -16.47 -6.11
C PRO A 68 -11.24 -17.27 -5.09
N THR A 69 -11.86 -18.22 -4.39
CA THR A 69 -11.19 -19.14 -3.44
C THR A 69 -10.23 -20.12 -4.11
N ASP A 70 -10.41 -20.40 -5.40
CA ASP A 70 -9.57 -21.36 -6.15
C ASP A 70 -8.23 -20.74 -6.57
N HIS A 71 -8.10 -19.42 -6.38
CA HIS A 71 -7.06 -18.60 -6.97
C HIS A 71 -6.10 -17.96 -5.95
N PHE A 72 -6.46 -18.02 -4.66
CA PHE A 72 -5.66 -17.49 -3.56
C PHE A 72 -5.44 -18.56 -2.49
N GLY A 73 -4.29 -19.22 -2.55
CA GLY A 73 -3.83 -20.14 -1.52
C GLY A 73 -3.08 -19.45 -0.37
N CYS A 74 -2.57 -20.26 0.55
CA CYS A 74 -1.80 -19.77 1.70
C CYS A 74 -0.56 -18.97 1.29
N LEU A 75 0.10 -19.34 0.19
CA LEU A 75 1.30 -18.64 -0.30
C LEU A 75 0.96 -17.21 -0.72
N GLN A 76 -0.01 -17.03 -1.62
CA GLN A 76 -0.43 -15.71 -2.08
C GLN A 76 -0.93 -14.84 -0.93
N SER A 77 -1.68 -15.44 0.00
CA SER A 77 -2.19 -14.74 1.19
C SER A 77 -1.06 -14.30 2.13
N SER A 78 -0.04 -15.13 2.31
CA SER A 78 1.09 -14.83 3.20
C SER A 78 1.96 -13.72 2.63
N GLU A 79 2.26 -13.76 1.33
CA GLU A 79 3.00 -12.69 0.63
C GLU A 79 2.24 -11.36 0.68
N ALA A 80 0.92 -11.39 0.43
CA ALA A 80 0.08 -10.21 0.54
C ALA A 80 0.09 -9.61 1.94
N LEU A 81 -0.01 -10.45 2.98
CA LEU A 81 0.05 -10.02 4.37
C LEU A 81 1.42 -9.47 4.74
N HIS A 82 2.50 -10.07 4.22
CA HIS A 82 3.86 -9.59 4.42
C HIS A 82 4.01 -8.17 3.87
N HIS A 83 3.73 -7.96 2.58
CA HIS A 83 3.77 -6.62 1.98
C HIS A 83 2.87 -5.63 2.70
N ALA A 84 1.67 -6.07 3.12
CA ALA A 84 0.75 -5.21 3.83
C ALA A 84 1.30 -4.75 5.19
N ARG A 85 1.93 -5.64 5.95
CA ARG A 85 2.52 -5.31 7.26
C ARG A 85 3.72 -4.39 7.10
N THR A 86 4.66 -4.76 6.24
CA THR A 86 5.90 -4.00 6.00
C THR A 86 5.60 -2.55 5.64
N LEU A 87 4.65 -2.31 4.72
CA LEU A 87 4.32 -0.95 4.30
C LEU A 87 3.58 -0.15 5.39
N VAL A 88 2.68 -0.78 6.16
CA VAL A 88 2.00 -0.10 7.28
C VAL A 88 2.99 0.29 8.38
N GLU A 89 3.96 -0.56 8.70
CA GLU A 89 5.01 -0.26 9.67
C GLU A 89 5.90 0.90 9.18
N ALA A 90 6.32 0.88 7.92
CA ALA A 90 7.09 1.97 7.33
C ALA A 90 6.34 3.32 7.38
N ILE A 91 5.05 3.34 7.04
CA ILE A 91 4.21 4.55 7.13
C ILE A 91 4.12 5.06 8.57
N ARG A 92 3.92 4.17 9.55
CA ARG A 92 3.85 4.53 10.96
C ARG A 92 5.14 5.16 11.45
N LEU A 93 6.29 4.60 11.10
CA LEU A 93 7.60 5.12 11.46
C LEU A 93 7.84 6.50 10.83
N ALA A 94 7.55 6.66 9.54
CA ALA A 94 7.70 7.94 8.85
C ALA A 94 6.85 9.06 9.50
N MET A 95 5.61 8.75 9.88
CA MET A 95 4.73 9.71 10.57
C MET A 95 5.20 10.02 12.01
N ALA A 96 5.84 9.08 12.69
CA ALA A 96 6.37 9.30 14.04
C ALA A 96 7.61 10.21 14.01
N GLU A 97 8.52 9.95 13.07
CA GLU A 97 9.74 10.75 12.88
C GLU A 97 9.42 12.19 12.48
N ALA A 98 8.48 12.38 11.54
CA ALA A 98 8.05 13.72 11.12
C ALA A 98 7.36 14.52 12.24
N ARG A 99 6.77 13.87 13.24
CA ARG A 99 6.26 14.54 14.45
C ARG A 99 7.40 14.92 15.41
N ALA A 100 8.42 14.09 15.52
CA ALA A 100 9.56 14.34 16.40
C ALA A 100 10.45 15.49 15.92
N SER A 101 10.49 15.76 14.60
CA SER A 101 11.23 16.89 14.02
C SER A 101 10.47 18.23 14.04
N ALA A 102 9.18 18.22 14.42
CA ALA A 102 8.33 19.41 14.45
C ALA A 102 8.13 20.01 15.87
N GLY A 103 8.72 19.40 16.90
CA GLY A 103 8.70 19.88 18.29
C GLY A 103 10.08 20.33 18.75
#